data_AF-A0A956R1U9-F1
#
_entry.id   AF-A0A956R1U9-F1
#
_cell.length_a   1.000
_cell.length_b   1.000
_cell.length_c   1.000
_cell.angle_alpha   90.00
_cell.angle_beta   90.00
_cell.angle_gamma   90.00
#
_symmetry.space_group_name_H-M   'P 1'
#
loop_
_entity.id
_entity.type
_entity.pdbx_description
1 polymer ?
#
loop_
_entity_poly.entity_id
_entity_poly.type
_entity_poly.pdbx_seq_one_letter_code
_entity_poly.pdbx_strand_id
1 'polypeptide(L)'
;MSSEAPAKPSKRRRIVKTIAAVLALGLVGVFIWLVGWIFPIGTGISAKTVCSDVFVAGRSPEGLLEQEVPKAFFVGYEVDEAQHSVTASAFGFAGKTAVYRPGLGCTLALGVEPETLRSQGFEPANAALPAGTAPWPEGDGKDERPDPAGLDRPALEAAIAELFVEEGELPLHTRAVVVVQDGRLLAERYAPGFDADTPQLGWSMSKSVTSALVGVLVGRGEVDIDQPIGFAEWSGAGDPRAALTWDQLLRMSSGLAFNEDYGLRSDVTVMLFDY
;
A
#
# COMPACT_ATOMS: atom_id res chain seq x y z
N MET A 1 70.20 17.81 -17.68
CA MET A 1 69.07 17.12 -17.03
C MET A 1 68.43 16.18 -18.04
N SER A 2 68.84 14.91 -18.04
CA SER A 2 68.24 13.89 -18.89
C SER A 2 66.92 13.43 -18.28
N SER A 3 65.82 13.65 -19.01
CA SER A 3 64.50 13.11 -18.70
C SER A 3 64.45 11.66 -19.18
N GLU A 4 64.42 10.70 -18.24
CA GLU A 4 64.19 9.28 -18.54
C GLU A 4 62.73 9.08 -18.98
N ALA A 5 62.53 8.50 -20.15
CA ALA A 5 61.20 8.16 -20.65
C ALA A 5 60.60 6.98 -19.86
N PRO A 6 59.32 7.02 -19.48
CA PRO A 6 58.72 6.00 -18.62
C PRO A 6 58.66 4.62 -19.31
N ALA A 7 59.11 3.59 -18.59
CA ALA A 7 59.15 2.21 -19.05
C ALA A 7 57.75 1.68 -19.46
N LYS A 8 57.65 1.10 -20.67
CA LYS A 8 56.39 0.53 -21.19
C LYS A 8 55.92 -0.63 -20.30
N PRO A 9 54.63 -0.67 -19.90
CA PRO A 9 54.11 -1.72 -19.03
C PRO A 9 54.14 -3.08 -19.73
N SER A 10 54.56 -4.13 -19.00
CA SER A 10 54.67 -5.50 -19.51
C SER A 10 53.33 -6.06 -19.99
N LYS A 11 53.37 -6.95 -21.00
CA LYS A 11 52.18 -7.58 -21.62
C LYS A 11 51.23 -8.22 -20.57
N ARG A 12 51.80 -8.85 -19.53
CA ARG A 12 51.08 -9.41 -18.39
C ARG A 12 50.31 -8.35 -17.58
N ARG A 13 50.91 -7.18 -17.35
CA ARG A 13 50.27 -6.06 -16.63
C ARG A 13 49.11 -5.44 -17.43
N ARG A 14 49.19 -5.44 -18.76
CA ARG A 14 48.07 -5.02 -19.63
C ARG A 14 46.90 -6.01 -19.56
N ILE A 15 47.18 -7.31 -19.67
CA ILE A 15 46.15 -8.36 -19.59
C ILE A 15 45.42 -8.32 -18.24
N VAL A 16 46.16 -8.21 -17.12
CA VAL A 16 45.55 -8.11 -15.77
C VAL A 16 44.68 -6.86 -15.65
N LYS A 17 45.12 -5.70 -16.15
CA LYS A 17 44.31 -4.47 -16.15
C LYS A 17 43.04 -4.63 -16.98
N THR A 18 43.12 -5.27 -18.14
CA THR A 18 41.95 -5.53 -18.99
C THR A 18 40.96 -6.47 -18.29
N ILE A 19 41.43 -7.55 -17.68
CA ILE A 19 40.57 -8.48 -16.92
C ILE A 19 39.91 -7.75 -15.74
N ALA A 20 40.67 -6.97 -14.96
CA ALA A 20 40.13 -6.20 -13.85
C ALA A 20 39.08 -5.17 -14.31
N ALA A 21 39.30 -4.51 -15.45
CA ALA A 21 38.33 -3.58 -16.03
C ALA A 21 37.04 -4.29 -16.49
N VAL A 22 37.15 -5.45 -17.12
CA VAL A 22 35.99 -6.26 -17.53
C VAL A 22 35.20 -6.75 -16.31
N LEU A 23 35.89 -7.22 -15.26
CA LEU A 23 35.24 -7.63 -14.01
C LEU A 23 34.55 -6.44 -13.33
N ALA A 24 35.19 -5.28 -13.28
CA ALA A 24 34.58 -4.07 -12.73
C ALA A 24 33.32 -3.65 -13.52
N LEU A 25 33.37 -3.68 -14.85
CA LEU A 25 32.20 -3.40 -15.69
C LEU A 25 31.08 -4.43 -15.48
N GLY A 26 31.43 -5.71 -15.34
CA GLY A 26 30.47 -6.77 -15.00
C GLY A 26 29.77 -6.52 -13.66
N LEU A 27 30.54 -6.16 -12.63
CA LEU A 27 29.99 -5.81 -11.31
C LEU A 27 29.09 -4.58 -11.36
N VAL A 28 29.46 -3.55 -12.14
CA VAL A 28 28.61 -2.37 -12.36
C VAL A 28 27.31 -2.75 -13.07
N GLY A 29 27.37 -3.62 -14.09
CA GLY A 29 26.18 -4.12 -14.78
C GLY A 29 25.24 -4.90 -13.84
N VAL A 30 25.80 -5.80 -13.03
CA VAL A 30 25.03 -6.54 -12.00
C VAL A 30 24.43 -5.59 -10.98
N PHE A 31 25.18 -4.59 -10.53
CA PHE A 31 24.70 -3.58 -9.59
C PHE A 31 23.52 -2.78 -10.17
N ILE A 32 23.64 -2.27 -11.40
CA ILE A 32 22.55 -1.55 -12.09
C ILE A 32 21.32 -2.44 -12.24
N TRP A 33 21.52 -3.70 -12.62
CA TRP A 33 20.42 -4.66 -12.77
C TRP A 33 19.72 -4.94 -11.43
N LEU A 34 20.47 -5.21 -10.36
CA LEU A 34 19.92 -5.40 -9.01
C LEU A 34 19.18 -4.15 -8.53
N VAL A 35 19.73 -2.96 -8.80
CA VAL A 35 19.11 -1.70 -8.41
C VAL A 35 17.76 -1.53 -9.13
N GLY A 36 17.73 -1.75 -10.44
CA GLY A 36 16.50 -1.69 -11.23
C GLY A 36 15.49 -2.80 -10.92
N TRP A 37 15.92 -3.89 -10.29
CA TRP A 37 15.05 -5.02 -9.96
C TRP A 37 14.39 -4.90 -8.58
N ILE A 38 15.07 -4.32 -7.60
CA ILE A 38 14.62 -4.30 -6.19
C ILE A 38 14.07 -2.93 -5.77
N PHE A 39 14.76 -1.83 -6.12
CA PHE A 39 14.40 -0.52 -5.58
C PHE A 39 13.08 0.06 -6.07
N PRO A 40 12.59 -0.20 -7.31
CA PRO A 40 11.30 0.34 -7.73
C PRO A 40 10.12 -0.05 -6.82
N ILE A 41 10.15 -1.27 -6.26
CA ILE A 41 9.14 -1.72 -5.29
C ILE A 41 9.33 -0.97 -3.97
N GLY A 42 10.57 -0.86 -3.49
CA GLY A 42 10.91 -0.13 -2.27
C GLY A 42 10.60 1.37 -2.31
N THR A 43 10.78 2.01 -3.47
CA THR A 43 10.40 3.42 -3.68
C THR A 43 8.89 3.55 -3.87
N GLY A 44 8.24 2.62 -4.56
CA GLY A 44 6.78 2.61 -4.71
C GLY A 44 6.04 2.48 -3.37
N ILE A 45 6.44 1.53 -2.52
CA ILE A 45 5.83 1.37 -1.18
C ILE A 45 6.07 2.61 -0.32
N SER A 46 7.29 3.14 -0.31
CA SER A 46 7.63 4.35 0.44
C SER A 46 6.80 5.55 -0.01
N ALA A 47 6.74 5.83 -1.30
CA ALA A 47 5.96 6.95 -1.83
C ALA A 47 4.47 6.79 -1.52
N LYS A 48 3.91 5.60 -1.71
CA LYS A 48 2.48 5.33 -1.48
C LYS A 48 2.12 5.46 0.00
N THR A 49 2.88 4.86 0.90
CA THR A 49 2.59 4.85 2.33
C THR A 49 2.75 6.25 2.91
N VAL A 50 3.88 6.92 2.65
CA VAL A 50 4.12 8.28 3.15
C VAL A 50 3.08 9.27 2.62
N CYS A 51 2.72 9.20 1.33
CA CYS A 51 1.65 10.03 0.80
C CYS A 51 0.33 9.80 1.53
N SER A 52 -0.02 8.54 1.79
CA SER A 52 -1.29 8.19 2.44
C SER A 52 -1.30 8.68 3.89
N ASP A 53 -0.23 8.49 4.64
CA ASP A 53 -0.15 8.96 6.02
C ASP A 53 -0.21 10.49 6.11
N VAL A 54 0.50 11.21 5.24
CA VAL A 54 0.54 12.69 5.25
C VAL A 54 -0.77 13.29 4.77
N PHE A 55 -1.24 12.91 3.58
CA PHE A 55 -2.34 13.61 2.92
C PHE A 55 -3.72 12.98 3.13
N VAL A 56 -3.78 11.68 3.49
CA VAL A 56 -5.06 11.02 3.83
C VAL A 56 -5.27 11.00 5.34
N ALA A 57 -4.25 10.58 6.10
CA ALA A 57 -4.38 10.48 7.55
C ALA A 57 -3.99 11.75 8.32
N GLY A 58 -3.42 12.76 7.66
CA GLY A 58 -3.03 14.02 8.31
C GLY A 58 -1.88 13.85 9.32
N ARG A 59 -1.07 12.80 9.19
CA ARG A 59 -0.01 12.44 10.14
C ARG A 59 1.33 13.02 9.73
N SER A 60 2.19 13.29 10.72
CA SER A 60 3.58 13.68 10.46
C SER A 60 4.33 12.54 9.75
N PRO A 61 5.20 12.85 8.77
CA PRO A 61 6.01 11.84 8.10
C PRO A 61 7.13 11.24 9.00
N GLU A 62 7.36 11.80 10.19
CA GLU A 62 8.45 11.42 11.09
C GLU A 62 8.26 10.01 11.67
N GLY A 63 9.28 9.15 11.54
CA GLY A 63 9.26 7.78 12.08
C GLY A 63 8.46 6.76 11.26
N LEU A 64 7.74 7.18 10.21
CA LEU A 64 6.92 6.29 9.38
C LEU A 64 7.74 5.19 8.69
N LEU A 65 8.87 5.55 8.07
CA LEU A 65 9.70 4.56 7.38
C LEU A 65 10.27 3.49 8.32
N GLU A 66 10.53 3.83 9.59
CA GLU A 66 11.12 2.89 10.53
C GLU A 66 10.14 1.81 10.99
N GLN A 67 8.85 2.10 10.92
CA GLN A 67 7.75 1.21 11.32
C GLN A 67 7.08 0.53 10.13
N GLU A 68 6.95 1.20 8.99
CA GLU A 68 6.11 0.78 7.87
C GLU A 68 6.87 0.31 6.63
N VAL A 69 8.15 0.67 6.50
CA VAL A 69 8.96 0.32 5.33
C VAL A 69 10.11 -0.58 5.78
N PRO A 70 10.37 -1.71 5.08
CA PRO A 70 11.52 -2.53 5.41
C PRO A 70 12.81 -1.71 5.38
N LYS A 71 13.53 -1.66 6.51
CA LYS A 71 14.82 -0.95 6.68
C LYS A 71 15.91 -1.35 5.67
N ALA A 72 15.67 -2.40 4.88
CA ALA A 72 16.54 -2.90 3.84
C ALA A 72 16.63 -1.97 2.61
N PHE A 73 15.71 -1.03 2.44
CA PHE A 73 15.72 -0.10 1.30
C PHE A 73 16.35 1.24 1.73
N PHE A 74 17.54 1.56 1.20
CA PHE A 74 18.14 2.89 1.32
C PHE A 74 17.36 3.93 0.49
N VAL A 75 16.11 4.17 0.89
CA VAL A 75 15.13 4.99 0.18
C VAL A 75 14.91 6.27 0.96
N GLY A 76 15.17 7.39 0.31
CA GLY A 76 14.75 8.71 0.78
C GLY A 76 13.42 9.09 0.14
N TYR A 77 12.73 10.06 0.73
CA TYR A 77 11.53 10.65 0.14
C TYR A 77 11.52 12.17 0.30
N GLU A 78 10.74 12.81 -0.57
CA GLU A 78 10.45 14.24 -0.55
C GLU A 78 8.93 14.41 -0.60
N VAL A 79 8.40 15.21 0.32
CA VAL A 79 6.97 15.57 0.36
C VAL A 79 6.83 16.95 -0.27
N ASP A 80 6.03 17.03 -1.33
CA ASP A 80 5.62 18.29 -1.95
C ASP A 80 4.21 18.63 -1.45
N GLU A 81 4.14 19.52 -0.46
CA GLU A 81 2.88 20.01 0.10
C GLU A 81 2.10 20.87 -0.89
N ALA A 82 2.75 21.57 -1.82
CA ALA A 82 2.05 22.43 -2.77
C ALA A 82 1.32 21.61 -3.83
N GLN A 83 1.89 20.47 -4.23
CA GLN A 83 1.33 19.56 -5.24
C GLN A 83 0.62 18.33 -4.65
N HIS A 84 0.55 18.26 -3.31
CA HIS A 84 0.09 17.10 -2.55
C HIS A 84 0.63 15.77 -3.08
N SER A 85 1.95 15.67 -3.19
CA SER A 85 2.60 14.47 -3.72
C SER A 85 3.84 14.08 -2.92
N VAL A 86 4.22 12.81 -3.00
CA VAL A 86 5.44 12.30 -2.39
C VAL A 86 6.25 11.56 -3.44
N THR A 87 7.54 11.89 -3.52
CA THR A 87 8.49 11.19 -4.40
C THR A 87 9.52 10.47 -3.56
N ALA A 88 9.62 9.16 -3.73
CA ALA A 88 10.65 8.34 -3.07
C ALA A 88 11.70 7.90 -4.08
N SER A 89 12.97 7.87 -3.68
CA SER A 89 14.10 7.49 -4.54
C SER A 89 15.16 6.71 -3.78
N ALA A 90 15.87 5.84 -4.48
CA ALA A 90 17.01 5.10 -3.94
C ALA A 90 18.30 5.60 -4.60
N PHE A 91 19.23 6.15 -3.80
CA PHE A 91 20.48 6.74 -4.30
C PHE A 91 20.30 7.81 -5.40
N GLY A 92 19.16 8.51 -5.43
CA GLY A 92 18.82 9.47 -6.48
C GLY A 92 18.35 8.84 -7.80
N PHE A 93 18.13 7.52 -7.83
CA PHE A 93 17.62 6.77 -8.97
C PHE A 93 16.30 6.06 -8.61
N ALA A 94 15.64 5.45 -9.60
CA ALA A 94 14.42 4.64 -9.44
C ALA A 94 13.28 5.37 -8.70
N GLY A 95 13.11 6.67 -8.99
CA GLY A 95 12.09 7.50 -8.38
C GLY A 95 10.68 7.00 -8.67
N LYS A 96 9.84 6.91 -7.63
CA LYS A 96 8.39 6.68 -7.76
C LYS A 96 7.65 7.80 -7.05
N THR A 97 6.59 8.29 -7.68
CA THR A 97 5.79 9.39 -7.16
C THR A 97 4.37 8.92 -6.87
N ALA A 98 3.87 9.24 -5.68
CA ALA A 98 2.46 9.11 -5.32
C ALA A 98 1.82 10.50 -5.28
N VAL A 99 0.61 10.59 -5.83
CA VAL A 99 -0.18 11.83 -5.89
C VAL A 99 -1.44 11.64 -5.05
N TYR A 100 -1.67 12.54 -4.10
CA TYR A 100 -2.93 12.61 -3.38
C TYR A 100 -4.02 13.22 -4.27
N ARG A 101 -5.17 12.55 -4.31
CA ARG A 101 -6.34 12.98 -5.05
C ARG A 101 -7.51 13.10 -4.06
N PRO A 102 -8.12 14.29 -3.90
CA PRO A 102 -9.27 14.46 -3.02
C PRO A 102 -10.36 13.44 -3.30
N GLY A 103 -10.87 12.79 -2.24
CA GLY A 103 -11.88 11.73 -2.33
C GLY A 103 -11.40 10.36 -2.84
N LEU A 104 -10.19 10.26 -3.38
CA LEU A 104 -9.61 9.02 -3.94
C LEU A 104 -8.35 8.54 -3.20
N GLY A 105 -7.78 9.38 -2.34
CA GLY A 105 -6.54 9.09 -1.61
C GLY A 105 -5.29 9.15 -2.49
N CYS A 106 -4.19 8.56 -2.03
CA CYS A 106 -2.92 8.56 -2.74
C CYS A 106 -2.80 7.45 -3.77
N THR A 107 -2.32 7.76 -4.97
CA THR A 107 -2.12 6.81 -6.07
C THR A 107 -0.73 6.97 -6.67
N LEU A 108 -0.05 5.87 -6.97
CA LEU A 108 1.25 5.91 -7.64
C LEU A 108 1.10 6.25 -9.13
N ALA A 109 1.94 7.14 -9.61
CA ALA A 109 2.06 7.51 -11.02
C ALA A 109 2.87 6.45 -11.80
N LEU A 110 2.27 5.26 -11.97
CA LEU A 110 2.87 4.13 -12.71
C LEU A 110 2.37 4.14 -14.16
N GLY A 111 3.26 4.40 -15.11
CA GLY A 111 2.92 4.46 -16.54
C GLY A 111 2.01 5.63 -16.94
N VAL A 112 1.79 6.59 -16.04
CA VAL A 112 0.98 7.79 -16.24
C VAL A 112 1.66 8.99 -15.61
N GLU A 113 1.54 10.16 -16.24
CA GLU A 113 2.08 11.41 -15.68
C GLU A 113 1.30 11.84 -14.43
N PRO A 114 1.96 12.36 -13.38
CA PRO A 114 1.30 12.87 -12.17
C PRO A 114 0.16 13.86 -12.45
N GLU A 115 0.32 14.74 -13.44
CA GLU A 115 -0.70 15.72 -13.84
C GLU A 115 -1.97 15.05 -14.36
N THR A 116 -1.85 13.88 -15.01
CA THR A 116 -3.00 13.10 -15.47
C THR A 116 -3.77 12.49 -14.31
N LEU A 117 -3.07 12.14 -13.21
CA LEU A 117 -3.73 11.72 -11.98
C LEU A 117 -4.41 12.89 -11.27
N ARG A 118 -3.75 14.06 -11.20
CA ARG A 118 -4.32 15.26 -10.56
C ARG A 118 -5.57 15.79 -11.24
N SER A 119 -5.71 15.60 -12.55
CA SER A 119 -6.91 16.00 -13.29
C SER A 119 -8.11 15.08 -13.06
N GLN A 120 -7.90 13.91 -12.43
CA GLN A 120 -8.97 13.02 -12.02
C GLN A 120 -9.52 13.46 -10.68
N GLY A 121 -10.85 13.53 -10.58
CA GLY A 121 -11.54 13.82 -9.34
C GLY A 121 -12.67 12.82 -9.11
N PHE A 122 -12.97 12.61 -7.84
CA PHE A 122 -14.20 11.97 -7.42
C PHE A 122 -14.81 12.86 -6.36
N GLU A 123 -15.98 13.40 -6.67
CA GLU A 123 -16.80 14.09 -5.68
C GLU A 123 -17.65 13.00 -5.00
N PRO A 124 -17.30 12.55 -3.79
CA PRO A 124 -18.16 11.62 -3.08
C PRO A 124 -19.53 12.24 -2.92
N ALA A 125 -20.59 11.43 -3.03
CA ALA A 125 -21.91 11.88 -2.61
C ALA A 125 -21.79 12.40 -1.18
N ASN A 126 -22.15 13.66 -0.95
CA ASN A 126 -22.21 14.28 0.38
C ASN A 126 -23.34 13.61 1.18
N ALA A 127 -23.12 12.37 1.60
CA ALA A 127 -23.85 11.79 2.71
C ALA A 127 -23.27 12.43 3.96
N ALA A 128 -23.96 13.43 4.51
CA ALA A 128 -23.61 13.93 5.83
C ALA A 128 -23.55 12.71 6.76
N LEU A 129 -22.39 12.48 7.38
CA LEU A 129 -22.30 11.52 8.47
C LEU A 129 -23.35 11.94 9.51
N PRO A 130 -24.08 10.98 10.10
CA PRO A 130 -25.13 11.32 11.04
C PRO A 130 -24.47 11.98 12.26
N ALA A 131 -24.58 13.30 12.34
CA ALA A 131 -24.03 14.10 13.42
C ALA A 131 -25.12 14.27 14.48
N GLY A 132 -24.79 13.94 15.73
CA GLY A 132 -25.74 14.08 16.83
C GLY A 132 -25.28 13.42 18.11
N THR A 133 -26.14 13.51 19.13
CA THR A 133 -25.92 12.87 20.44
C THR A 133 -26.40 11.42 20.48
N ALA A 134 -26.85 10.87 19.34
CA ALA A 134 -27.25 9.47 19.24
C ALA A 134 -26.01 8.57 19.31
N PRO A 135 -26.10 7.36 19.88
CA PRO A 135 -25.00 6.40 19.85
C PRO A 135 -24.66 5.93 18.44
N TRP A 136 -23.46 5.36 18.29
CA TRP A 136 -23.03 4.69 17.06
C TRP A 136 -24.03 3.58 16.67
N PRO A 137 -24.35 3.41 15.37
CA PRO A 137 -23.79 4.10 14.20
C PRO A 137 -24.52 5.38 13.78
N GLU A 138 -25.59 5.77 14.48
CA GLU A 138 -26.38 6.97 14.15
C GLU A 138 -25.74 8.29 14.66
N GLY A 139 -24.59 8.21 15.33
CA GLY A 139 -23.77 9.34 15.76
C GLY A 139 -22.66 8.88 16.68
N ASP A 140 -21.96 9.84 17.29
CA ASP A 140 -20.81 9.57 18.18
C ASP A 140 -21.17 9.81 19.66
N GLY A 141 -22.47 9.78 19.97
CA GLY A 141 -22.98 9.91 21.32
C GLY A 141 -22.63 8.70 22.19
N LYS A 142 -22.62 8.93 23.50
CA LYS A 142 -22.42 7.84 24.47
C LYS A 142 -23.58 6.85 24.40
N ASP A 143 -23.27 5.56 24.26
CA ASP A 143 -24.27 4.50 24.45
C ASP A 143 -24.55 4.31 25.96
N GLU A 144 -25.72 4.76 26.42
CA GLU A 144 -26.16 4.59 27.82
C GLU A 144 -26.89 3.27 28.08
N ARG A 145 -27.10 2.43 27.05
CA ARG A 145 -27.73 1.12 27.23
C ARG A 145 -26.82 0.23 28.08
N PRO A 146 -27.38 -0.63 28.95
CA PRO A 146 -26.58 -1.57 29.72
C PRO A 146 -25.81 -2.54 28.80
N ASP A 147 -24.76 -3.13 29.34
CA ASP A 147 -23.98 -4.15 28.64
C ASP A 147 -24.85 -5.32 28.20
N PRO A 148 -24.57 -5.91 27.01
CA PRO A 148 -25.23 -7.15 26.59
C PRO A 148 -25.12 -8.24 27.67
N ALA A 149 -26.17 -9.04 27.80
CA ALA A 149 -26.18 -10.14 28.76
C ALA A 149 -25.01 -11.10 28.49
N GLY A 150 -24.23 -11.40 29.54
CA GLY A 150 -23.06 -12.27 29.43
C GLY A 150 -21.76 -11.57 29.03
N LEU A 151 -21.75 -10.24 28.82
CA LEU A 151 -20.51 -9.51 28.61
C LEU A 151 -19.70 -9.43 29.91
N ASP A 152 -18.49 -9.97 29.88
CA ASP A 152 -17.46 -9.76 30.91
C ASP A 152 -16.58 -8.57 30.49
N ARG A 153 -16.93 -7.39 31.01
CA ARG A 153 -16.24 -6.14 30.68
C ARG A 153 -14.76 -6.13 31.11
N PRO A 154 -14.40 -6.51 32.35
CA PRO A 154 -13.00 -6.66 32.73
C PRO A 154 -12.21 -7.59 31.82
N ALA A 155 -12.78 -8.73 31.40
CA ALA A 155 -12.09 -9.65 30.48
C ALA A 155 -11.91 -9.03 29.08
N LEU A 156 -12.92 -8.33 28.57
CA LEU A 156 -12.81 -7.61 27.28
C LEU A 156 -11.72 -6.53 27.34
N GLU A 157 -11.72 -5.71 28.39
CA GLU A 157 -10.74 -4.63 28.58
C GLU A 157 -9.32 -5.18 28.72
N ALA A 158 -9.15 -6.29 29.44
CA ALA A 158 -7.85 -6.97 29.56
C ALA A 158 -7.37 -7.54 28.21
N ALA A 159 -8.26 -8.18 27.44
CA ALA A 159 -7.93 -8.72 26.13
C ALA A 159 -7.53 -7.61 25.15
N ILE A 160 -8.24 -6.48 25.16
CA ILE A 160 -7.87 -5.30 24.36
C ILE A 160 -6.53 -4.76 24.84
N ALA A 161 -6.29 -4.67 26.15
CA ALA A 161 -5.06 -4.11 26.67
C ALA A 161 -3.81 -4.90 26.26
N GLU A 162 -3.90 -6.22 26.20
CA GLU A 162 -2.80 -7.08 25.74
C GLU A 162 -2.35 -6.76 24.30
N LEU A 163 -3.29 -6.38 23.42
CA LEU A 163 -2.97 -6.05 22.02
C LEU A 163 -2.11 -4.79 21.87
N PHE A 164 -2.03 -3.95 22.91
CA PHE A 164 -1.23 -2.72 22.93
C PHE A 164 0.06 -2.87 23.74
N VAL A 165 0.41 -4.09 24.16
CA VAL A 165 1.70 -4.37 24.80
C VAL A 165 2.75 -4.51 23.69
N GLU A 166 3.63 -3.51 23.60
CA GLU A 166 4.72 -3.47 22.59
C GLU A 166 6.06 -4.00 23.14
N GLU A 167 6.01 -4.75 24.25
CA GLU A 167 7.17 -5.39 24.85
C GLU A 167 7.40 -6.78 24.21
N GLY A 168 8.62 -7.07 23.77
CA GLY A 168 9.00 -8.39 23.23
C GLY A 168 9.82 -8.33 21.95
N GLU A 169 10.09 -9.50 21.36
CA GLU A 169 10.89 -9.62 20.12
C GLU A 169 10.09 -9.23 18.87
N LEU A 170 8.76 -9.26 18.94
CA LEU A 170 7.83 -8.98 17.83
C LEU A 170 6.70 -8.06 18.31
N PRO A 171 6.93 -6.73 18.40
CA PRO A 171 5.87 -5.77 18.67
C PRO A 171 4.74 -5.87 17.63
N LEU A 172 3.49 -5.70 18.07
CA LEU A 172 2.31 -5.81 17.21
C LEU A 172 2.02 -4.51 16.45
N HIS A 173 2.46 -3.37 16.99
CA HIS A 173 2.18 -2.05 16.45
C HIS A 173 0.68 -1.82 16.25
N THR A 174 -0.14 -2.26 17.21
CA THR A 174 -1.60 -2.15 17.14
C THR A 174 -2.01 -0.69 17.14
N ARG A 175 -2.68 -0.23 16.08
CA ARG A 175 -3.09 1.17 15.94
C ARG A 175 -4.47 1.46 16.53
N ALA A 176 -5.40 0.54 16.32
CA ALA A 176 -6.78 0.66 16.77
C ALA A 176 -7.40 -0.71 16.97
N VAL A 177 -8.27 -0.83 17.99
CA VAL A 177 -9.16 -1.97 18.20
C VAL A 177 -10.54 -1.41 18.43
N VAL A 178 -11.52 -1.91 17.68
CA VAL A 178 -12.93 -1.51 17.77
C VAL A 178 -13.78 -2.78 17.84
N VAL A 179 -14.63 -2.88 18.86
CA VAL A 179 -15.49 -4.05 19.09
C VAL A 179 -16.94 -3.62 18.98
N VAL A 180 -17.61 -4.15 17.95
CA VAL A 180 -19.02 -3.90 17.67
C VAL A 180 -19.81 -5.19 17.84
N GLN A 181 -20.93 -5.12 18.57
CA GLN A 181 -21.87 -6.23 18.69
C GLN A 181 -23.30 -5.71 18.54
N ASP A 182 -24.11 -6.35 17.70
CA ASP A 182 -25.53 -6.03 17.49
C ASP A 182 -25.77 -4.53 17.19
N GLY A 183 -24.87 -3.92 16.40
CA GLY A 183 -24.93 -2.51 16.05
C GLY A 183 -24.53 -1.56 17.19
N ARG A 184 -23.86 -2.05 18.23
CA ARG A 184 -23.40 -1.25 19.38
C ARG A 184 -21.89 -1.25 19.45
N LEU A 185 -21.29 -0.07 19.58
CA LEU A 185 -19.88 0.07 19.91
C LEU A 185 -19.66 -0.26 21.39
N LEU A 186 -19.08 -1.43 21.68
CA LEU A 186 -18.89 -1.92 23.05
C LEU A 186 -17.58 -1.47 23.68
N ALA A 187 -16.54 -1.38 22.86
CA ALA A 187 -15.22 -0.94 23.27
C ALA A 187 -14.44 -0.43 22.05
N GLU A 188 -13.59 0.55 22.30
CA GLU A 188 -12.59 1.02 21.36
C GLU A 188 -11.33 1.42 22.11
N ARG A 189 -10.18 1.25 21.48
CA ARG A 189 -8.91 1.74 21.98
C ARG A 189 -8.02 2.10 20.81
N TYR A 190 -7.28 3.19 20.95
CA TYR A 190 -6.39 3.72 19.94
C TYR A 190 -4.98 3.88 20.52
N ALA A 191 -3.97 3.66 19.68
CA ALA A 191 -2.58 3.92 20.03
C ALA A 191 -2.30 5.44 20.06
N PRO A 192 -1.21 5.88 20.73
CA PRO A 192 -0.82 7.28 20.69
C PRO A 192 -0.69 7.82 19.26
N GLY A 193 -1.34 8.95 18.97
CA GLY A 193 -1.37 9.55 17.64
C GLY A 193 -2.39 8.96 16.66
N PHE A 194 -3.31 8.12 17.16
CA PHE A 194 -4.47 7.61 16.44
C PHE A 194 -5.74 7.89 17.24
N ASP A 195 -6.84 8.09 16.53
CA ASP A 195 -8.18 8.27 17.08
C ASP A 195 -9.24 7.66 16.14
N ALA A 196 -10.51 7.83 16.51
CA ALA A 196 -11.66 7.32 15.76
C ALA A 196 -11.76 7.89 14.34
N ASP A 197 -11.20 9.08 14.10
CA ASP A 197 -11.25 9.78 12.82
C ASP A 197 -10.03 9.47 11.93
N THR A 198 -9.00 8.81 12.47
CA THR A 198 -7.75 8.55 11.76
C THR A 198 -7.94 7.43 10.72
N PRO A 199 -7.91 7.73 9.40
CA PRO A 199 -8.06 6.72 8.36
C PRO A 199 -6.90 5.72 8.38
N GLN A 200 -7.22 4.44 8.18
CA GLN A 200 -6.24 3.35 8.06
C GLN A 200 -6.24 2.77 6.64
N LEU A 201 -5.09 2.22 6.23
CA LEU A 201 -5.00 1.46 4.98
C LEU A 201 -5.85 0.19 5.10
N GLY A 202 -6.90 0.08 4.26
CA GLY A 202 -7.83 -1.06 4.32
C GLY A 202 -7.28 -2.37 3.75
N TRP A 203 -6.26 -2.33 2.89
CA TRP A 203 -5.67 -3.52 2.26
C TRP A 203 -6.74 -4.52 1.75
N SER A 204 -6.67 -5.79 2.13
CA SER A 204 -7.64 -6.81 1.74
C SER A 204 -9.03 -6.63 2.37
N MET A 205 -9.20 -5.81 3.41
CA MET A 205 -10.54 -5.48 3.93
C MET A 205 -11.40 -4.80 2.84
N SER A 206 -10.76 -4.08 1.93
CA SER A 206 -11.45 -3.46 0.77
C SER A 206 -12.15 -4.48 -0.14
N LYS A 207 -11.72 -5.75 -0.15
CA LYS A 207 -12.40 -6.81 -0.91
C LYS A 207 -13.79 -7.11 -0.34
N SER A 208 -13.93 -7.06 0.98
CA SER A 208 -15.23 -7.25 1.66
C SER A 208 -16.19 -6.12 1.32
N VAL A 209 -15.71 -4.86 1.35
CA VAL A 209 -16.51 -3.69 0.94
C VAL A 209 -16.92 -3.80 -0.53
N THR A 210 -15.98 -4.16 -1.41
CA THR A 210 -16.25 -4.36 -2.85
C THR A 210 -17.32 -5.44 -3.06
N SER A 211 -17.20 -6.58 -2.37
CA SER A 211 -18.17 -7.67 -2.46
C SER A 211 -19.55 -7.28 -1.94
N ALA A 212 -19.60 -6.52 -0.83
CA ALA A 212 -20.86 -6.01 -0.29
C ALA A 212 -21.54 -5.03 -1.25
N LEU A 213 -20.79 -4.13 -1.89
CA LEU A 213 -21.31 -3.22 -2.90
C LEU A 213 -21.86 -3.98 -4.12
N VAL A 214 -21.16 -5.02 -4.59
CA VAL A 214 -21.71 -5.90 -5.64
C VAL A 214 -23.00 -6.57 -5.18
N GLY A 215 -23.06 -7.06 -3.94
CA GLY A 215 -24.28 -7.63 -3.37
C GLY A 215 -25.47 -6.66 -3.37
N VAL A 216 -25.23 -5.37 -3.09
CA VAL A 216 -26.26 -4.32 -3.22
C VAL A 216 -26.75 -4.19 -4.67
N LEU A 217 -25.84 -4.18 -5.65
CA LEU A 217 -26.20 -4.11 -7.07
C LEU A 217 -26.98 -5.34 -7.53
N VAL A 218 -26.63 -6.54 -7.04
CA VAL A 218 -27.40 -7.77 -7.27
C VAL A 218 -28.80 -7.65 -6.70
N GLY A 219 -28.94 -7.16 -5.46
CA GLY A 219 -30.24 -6.92 -4.84
C GLY A 219 -31.12 -5.93 -5.59
N ARG A 220 -30.51 -5.02 -6.36
CA ARG A 220 -31.20 -4.07 -7.25
C ARG A 220 -31.48 -4.62 -8.66
N GLY A 221 -30.98 -5.81 -8.99
CA GLY A 221 -31.07 -6.39 -10.33
C GLY A 221 -30.17 -5.72 -11.36
N GLU A 222 -29.17 -4.94 -10.93
CA GLU A 222 -28.21 -4.24 -11.79
C GLU A 222 -27.02 -5.13 -12.18
N VAL A 223 -26.71 -6.13 -11.37
CA VAL A 223 -25.65 -7.12 -11.61
C VAL A 223 -26.23 -8.54 -11.49
N ASP A 224 -25.92 -9.39 -12.44
CA ASP A 224 -26.09 -10.84 -12.37
C ASP A 224 -24.71 -11.48 -12.22
N ILE A 225 -24.46 -12.15 -11.09
CA ILE A 225 -23.13 -12.65 -10.75
C ILE A 225 -22.69 -13.84 -11.62
N ASP A 226 -23.65 -14.51 -12.25
CA ASP A 226 -23.39 -15.66 -13.13
C ASP A 226 -23.04 -15.23 -14.56
N GLN A 227 -23.19 -13.93 -14.88
CA GLN A 227 -22.76 -13.37 -16.16
C GLN A 227 -21.25 -13.10 -16.18
N PRO A 228 -20.62 -13.13 -17.38
CA PRO A 228 -19.27 -12.63 -17.54
C PRO A 228 -19.11 -11.17 -17.08
N ILE A 229 -17.97 -10.86 -16.45
CA ILE A 229 -17.70 -9.50 -15.93
C ILE A 229 -17.55 -8.44 -17.04
N GLY A 230 -17.15 -8.87 -18.25
CA GLY A 230 -17.17 -8.02 -19.45
C GLY A 230 -16.06 -6.97 -19.54
N PHE A 231 -14.89 -7.16 -18.91
CA PHE A 231 -13.76 -6.23 -19.06
C PHE A 231 -13.31 -6.10 -20.52
N ALA A 232 -13.13 -4.86 -20.97
CA ALA A 232 -12.76 -4.56 -22.35
C ALA A 232 -11.41 -5.19 -22.73
N GLU A 233 -10.48 -5.23 -21.79
CA GLU A 233 -9.15 -5.82 -21.91
C GLU A 233 -9.17 -7.34 -22.15
N TRP A 234 -10.29 -8.00 -21.84
CA TRP A 234 -10.50 -9.44 -22.02
C TRP A 234 -11.42 -9.76 -23.21
N SER A 235 -11.83 -8.75 -23.99
CA SER A 235 -12.75 -8.94 -25.12
C SER A 235 -12.07 -9.39 -26.43
N GLY A 236 -10.76 -9.65 -26.39
CA GLY A 236 -9.98 -10.11 -27.55
C GLY A 236 -10.45 -11.46 -28.09
N ALA A 237 -10.37 -11.64 -29.41
CA ALA A 237 -10.77 -12.89 -30.05
C ALA A 237 -9.98 -14.09 -29.49
N GLY A 238 -10.68 -15.05 -28.89
CA GLY A 238 -10.10 -16.26 -28.32
C GLY A 238 -9.51 -16.10 -26.92
N ASP A 239 -9.69 -14.95 -26.25
CA ASP A 239 -9.28 -14.79 -24.85
C ASP A 239 -10.22 -15.57 -23.93
N PRO A 240 -9.76 -16.63 -23.23
CA PRO A 240 -10.62 -17.41 -22.36
C PRO A 240 -11.14 -16.62 -21.14
N ARG A 241 -10.49 -15.50 -20.79
CA ARG A 241 -10.91 -14.65 -19.67
C ARG A 241 -12.23 -13.94 -19.94
N ALA A 242 -12.61 -13.79 -21.21
CA ALA A 242 -13.90 -13.22 -21.61
C ALA A 242 -15.10 -13.96 -20.99
N ALA A 243 -14.93 -15.24 -20.62
CA ALA A 243 -15.97 -16.07 -20.03
C ALA A 243 -15.99 -16.03 -18.48
N LEU A 244 -15.03 -15.35 -17.84
CA LEU A 244 -14.97 -15.28 -16.38
C LEU A 244 -16.11 -14.45 -15.82
N THR A 245 -16.84 -15.06 -14.89
CA THR A 245 -18.00 -14.45 -14.22
C THR A 245 -17.60 -13.57 -13.05
N TRP A 246 -18.52 -12.71 -12.61
CA TRP A 246 -18.37 -11.98 -11.35
C TRP A 246 -18.15 -12.92 -10.18
N ASP A 247 -18.99 -13.96 -10.08
CA ASP A 247 -18.93 -14.96 -9.01
C ASP A 247 -17.54 -15.62 -8.90
N GLN A 248 -16.96 -16.01 -10.05
CA GLN A 248 -15.64 -16.63 -10.08
C GLN A 248 -14.54 -15.70 -9.56
N LEU A 249 -14.59 -14.41 -9.91
CA LEU A 249 -13.60 -13.42 -9.48
C LEU A 249 -13.77 -13.05 -8.00
N LEU A 250 -15.01 -12.82 -7.54
CA LEU A 250 -15.30 -12.44 -6.16
C LEU A 250 -14.96 -13.56 -5.16
N ARG A 251 -14.97 -14.82 -5.61
CA ARG A 251 -14.65 -15.99 -4.78
C ARG A 251 -13.28 -16.61 -5.06
N MET A 252 -12.37 -15.89 -5.72
CA MET A 252 -11.00 -16.35 -6.00
C MET A 252 -10.95 -17.72 -6.70
N SER A 253 -11.89 -17.97 -7.64
CA SER A 253 -12.04 -19.24 -8.36
C SER A 253 -11.94 -19.08 -9.88
N SER A 254 -11.32 -17.98 -10.34
CA SER A 254 -11.10 -17.69 -11.76
C SER A 254 -10.04 -18.57 -12.42
N GLY A 255 -9.15 -19.18 -11.64
CA GLY A 255 -8.02 -19.97 -12.15
C GLY A 255 -6.91 -19.14 -12.79
N LEU A 256 -6.94 -17.80 -12.64
CA LEU A 256 -5.85 -16.94 -13.07
C LEU A 256 -4.62 -17.18 -12.19
N ALA A 257 -3.47 -17.42 -12.84
CA ALA A 257 -2.21 -17.56 -12.14
C ALA A 257 -1.81 -16.21 -11.51
N PHE A 258 -1.50 -16.24 -10.21
CA PHE A 258 -1.08 -15.08 -9.45
C PHE A 258 -0.19 -15.51 -8.28
N ASN A 259 1.01 -14.95 -8.18
CA ASN A 259 1.93 -15.18 -7.08
C ASN A 259 1.64 -14.20 -5.92
N GLU A 260 1.06 -14.72 -4.85
CA GLU A 260 0.70 -14.00 -3.63
C GLU A 260 1.70 -14.25 -2.46
N ASP A 261 2.96 -14.62 -2.74
CA ASP A 261 3.94 -14.92 -1.68
C ASP A 261 4.49 -13.67 -0.97
N TYR A 262 4.13 -12.45 -1.40
CA TYR A 262 4.59 -11.16 -0.86
C TYR A 262 6.13 -11.00 -0.74
N GLY A 263 6.89 -11.85 -1.44
CA GLY A 263 8.35 -11.73 -1.52
C GLY A 263 8.78 -10.45 -2.25
N LEU A 264 10.09 -10.17 -2.23
CA LEU A 264 10.70 -8.96 -2.80
C LEU A 264 10.20 -8.61 -4.20
N ARG A 265 9.88 -9.62 -5.02
CA ARG A 265 9.25 -9.45 -6.32
C ARG A 265 8.27 -10.59 -6.59
N SER A 266 7.06 -10.43 -6.08
CA SER A 266 5.86 -11.22 -6.39
C SER A 266 4.91 -10.43 -7.29
N ASP A 267 3.91 -11.10 -7.88
CA ASP A 267 2.91 -10.43 -8.71
C ASP A 267 2.17 -9.34 -7.91
N VAL A 268 1.97 -9.54 -6.61
CA VAL A 268 1.42 -8.53 -5.70
C VAL A 268 2.27 -7.28 -5.65
N THR A 269 3.57 -7.42 -5.35
CA THR A 269 4.46 -6.27 -5.18
C THR A 269 4.69 -5.52 -6.49
N VAL A 270 4.71 -6.24 -7.61
CA VAL A 270 4.82 -5.64 -8.94
C VAL A 270 3.54 -4.86 -9.27
N MET A 271 2.37 -5.49 -9.13
CA MET A 271 1.07 -4.85 -9.36
C MET A 271 0.87 -3.59 -8.49
N LEU A 272 1.27 -3.63 -7.22
CA LEU A 272 1.05 -2.51 -6.29
C LEU A 272 2.06 -1.38 -6.48
N PHE A 273 3.31 -1.66 -6.84
CA PHE A 273 4.41 -0.70 -6.67
C PHE A 273 5.31 -0.52 -7.91
N ASP A 274 5.25 -1.41 -8.90
CA ASP A 274 6.21 -1.44 -10.02
C ASP A 274 5.59 -1.96 -11.34
N TYR A 275 4.51 -1.31 -11.78
CA TYR A 275 3.85 -1.53 -13.07
C TYR A 275 4.44 -0.67 -14.19
#